data_AF-A0A8R7TP00-F1
#
_entry.id   AF-A0A8R7TP00-F1
#
_cell.length_a   1.000
_cell.length_b   1.000
_cell.length_c   1.000
_cell.angle_alpha   90.00
_cell.angle_beta   90.00
_cell.angle_gamma   90.00
#
_symmetry.space_group_name_H-M   'P 1'
#
loop_
_entity.id
_entity.type
_entity.pdbx_description
1 polymer ?
#
loop_
_entity_poly.entity_id
_entity_poly.type
_entity_poly.pdbx_seq_one_letter_code
_entity_poly.pdbx_strand_id
1 'polypeptide(L)'
;MSRALTMQEQEQEQDEDKVSIPAHLGTSIDSQEYVVTLGLGTPAVEQVVLLDTGSDLSWVQCAPCNSIGCYRQKDPLFDPRKSSTYAPIPCGSDVCNRLQSDHFDDGCTNDGTQCGFRVEYGDGS
;
A
#
# COMPACT_ATOMS: atom_id res chain seq x y z
N MET A 1 -16.91 46.81 27.87
CA MET A 1 -15.53 46.88 27.34
C MET A 1 -14.71 45.92 28.20
N SER A 2 -14.67 44.64 27.86
CA SER A 2 -13.78 43.93 26.92
C SER A 2 -12.49 43.43 27.59
N ARG A 3 -12.28 42.10 27.48
CA ARG A 3 -11.08 41.24 27.72
C ARG A 3 -10.70 40.91 29.17
N ALA A 4 -10.22 39.70 29.52
CA ALA A 4 -9.81 38.51 28.74
C ALA A 4 -10.00 37.23 29.58
N LEU A 5 -10.34 36.09 28.94
CA LEU A 5 -10.22 34.76 29.53
C LEU A 5 -8.84 34.20 29.17
N THR A 6 -8.09 33.79 30.19
CA THR A 6 -6.73 33.23 30.13
C THR A 6 -6.71 31.82 29.57
N MET A 7 -5.62 31.52 28.85
CA MET A 7 -5.23 30.19 28.35
C MET A 7 -4.78 29.30 29.52
N GLN A 8 -5.42 28.13 29.68
CA GLN A 8 -5.03 26.93 30.44
C GLN A 8 -6.34 26.15 30.65
N GLU A 9 -6.58 24.92 30.21
CA GLU A 9 -5.72 23.81 29.80
C GLU A 9 -6.33 23.18 28.54
N GLN A 10 -5.50 22.82 27.56
CA GLN A 10 -5.99 22.03 26.43
C GLN A 10 -6.42 20.67 26.97
N GLU A 11 -7.69 20.32 26.76
CA GLU A 11 -8.19 18.95 26.90
C GLU A 11 -7.39 18.05 25.97
N GLN A 12 -6.36 17.39 26.48
CA GLN A 12 -5.79 16.22 25.84
C GLN A 12 -6.71 15.04 26.12
N GLU A 13 -7.77 14.90 25.33
CA GLU A 13 -8.35 13.58 25.07
C GLU A 13 -7.32 12.78 24.25
N GLN A 14 -6.56 11.92 24.93
CA GLN A 14 -5.81 10.86 24.27
C GLN A 14 -6.83 9.85 23.74
N ASP A 15 -7.09 9.96 22.44
CA ASP A 15 -7.89 9.05 21.65
C ASP A 15 -7.02 7.83 21.29
N GLU A 16 -7.23 6.71 22.00
CA GLU A 16 -6.47 5.46 21.85
C GLU A 16 -6.61 4.79 20.46
N ASP A 17 -7.40 5.37 19.55
CA ASP A 17 -7.65 4.85 18.20
C ASP A 17 -6.90 5.59 17.07
N LYS A 18 -5.98 6.51 17.39
CA LYS A 18 -5.24 7.29 16.38
C LYS A 18 -3.89 6.66 16.02
N VAL A 19 -3.79 6.12 14.81
CA VAL A 19 -2.51 5.70 14.20
C VAL A 19 -1.95 6.85 13.35
N SER A 20 -0.68 7.19 13.55
CA SER A 20 0.03 8.19 12.75
C SER A 20 1.27 7.57 12.11
N ILE A 21 1.45 7.80 10.81
CA ILE A 21 2.59 7.31 10.03
C ILE A 21 3.24 8.53 9.37
N PRO A 22 4.55 8.77 9.58
CA PRO A 22 5.22 9.94 9.02
C PRO A 22 5.38 9.82 7.51
N ALA A 23 4.78 10.77 6.78
CA ALA A 23 4.96 10.92 5.34
C ALA A 23 6.10 11.91 5.02
N HIS A 24 6.78 11.67 3.91
CA HIS A 24 7.84 12.54 3.39
C HIS A 24 7.85 12.54 1.85
N LEU A 25 8.54 13.49 1.22
CA LEU A 25 8.65 13.52 -0.25
C LEU A 25 9.57 12.38 -0.74
N GLY A 26 9.12 11.63 -1.75
CA GLY A 26 9.78 10.46 -2.33
C GLY A 26 11.04 10.72 -3.17
N THR A 27 11.74 11.82 -2.92
CA THR A 27 12.93 12.24 -3.68
C THR A 27 14.07 11.21 -3.69
N SER A 28 14.18 10.37 -2.64
CA SER A 28 15.17 9.29 -2.56
C SER A 28 14.92 8.15 -3.55
N ILE A 29 13.69 7.99 -4.02
CA ILE A 29 13.26 6.98 -5.00
C ILE A 29 12.86 7.58 -6.36
N ASP A 30 13.32 8.80 -6.65
CA ASP A 30 12.98 9.56 -7.87
C ASP A 30 11.47 9.84 -8.05
N SER A 31 10.70 9.87 -6.96
CA SER A 31 9.29 10.26 -6.96
C SER A 31 9.11 11.69 -6.46
N GLN A 32 8.12 12.39 -7.03
CA GLN A 32 7.66 13.70 -6.56
C GLN A 32 6.45 13.60 -5.63
N GLU A 33 5.97 12.38 -5.38
CA GLU A 33 4.82 12.10 -4.50
C GLU A 33 5.24 11.98 -3.04
N TYR A 34 4.25 12.02 -2.15
CA TYR A 34 4.46 11.63 -0.75
C TYR A 34 4.62 10.11 -0.65
N VAL A 35 5.55 9.70 0.20
CA VAL A 35 5.80 8.30 0.53
C VAL A 35 5.72 8.08 2.04
N VAL A 36 5.39 6.85 2.41
CA VAL A 36 5.50 6.34 3.78
C VAL A 36 6.33 5.07 3.80
N THR A 37 6.95 4.78 4.94
CA THR A 37 7.70 3.52 5.15
C THR A 37 6.91 2.61 6.08
N LEU A 38 6.65 1.39 5.62
CA LEU A 38 5.87 0.39 6.33
C LEU A 38 6.66 -0.91 6.49
N GLY A 39 6.47 -1.61 7.60
CA GLY A 39 6.98 -2.97 7.76
C GLY A 39 5.99 -3.98 7.19
N LEU A 40 6.43 -4.83 6.26
CA LEU A 40 5.60 -5.86 5.62
C LEU A 40 6.15 -7.26 5.85
N GLY A 41 5.26 -8.23 6.13
CA GLY A 41 5.60 -9.64 6.29
C GLY A 41 6.14 -10.02 7.67
N THR A 42 6.64 -11.25 7.79
CA THR A 42 7.21 -11.77 9.04
C THR A 42 8.47 -12.60 8.75
N PRO A 43 9.67 -12.16 9.19
CA PRO A 43 9.93 -10.89 9.88
C PRO A 43 9.58 -9.68 8.99
N ALA A 44 9.23 -8.56 9.62
CA ALA A 44 8.88 -7.34 8.89
C ALA A 44 10.09 -6.83 8.11
N VAL A 45 9.89 -6.52 6.83
CA VAL A 45 10.86 -5.82 5.98
C VAL A 45 10.29 -4.45 5.62
N GLU A 46 11.15 -3.42 5.63
CA GLU A 46 10.73 -2.07 5.26
C GLU A 46 10.41 -1.99 3.77
N GLN A 47 9.26 -1.40 3.45
CA GLN A 47 8.81 -1.09 2.10
C GLN A 47 8.46 0.39 2.05
N VAL A 48 8.89 1.07 0.98
CA VAL A 48 8.52 2.46 0.72
C VAL A 48 7.34 2.44 -0.26
N VAL A 49 6.23 3.05 0.12
CA VAL A 49 5.02 3.08 -0.71
C VAL A 49 4.59 4.51 -0.98
N LEU A 50 4.08 4.75 -2.19
CA LEU A 50 3.47 6.01 -2.58
C LEU A 50 2.13 6.15 -1.85
N LEU A 51 1.87 7.34 -1.29
CA LEU A 51 0.59 7.65 -0.67
C LEU A 51 -0.38 8.14 -1.73
N ASP A 52 -1.12 7.20 -2.32
CA ASP A 52 -2.11 7.48 -3.35
C ASP A 52 -3.52 7.57 -2.74
N THR A 53 -4.07 8.78 -2.67
CA THR A 53 -5.46 9.01 -2.22
C THR A 53 -6.49 8.87 -3.34
N GLY A 54 -6.04 8.61 -4.57
CA GLY A 54 -6.86 8.51 -5.78
C GLY A 54 -7.23 7.08 -6.18
N SER A 55 -6.69 6.06 -5.51
CA SER A 55 -6.97 4.65 -5.75
C SER A 55 -7.39 3.90 -4.49
N ASP A 56 -8.01 2.74 -4.69
CA ASP A 56 -8.61 1.86 -3.67
C ASP A 56 -7.78 0.59 -3.40
N LEU A 57 -6.76 0.30 -4.21
CA LEU A 57 -5.86 -0.83 -4.05
C LEU A 57 -4.47 -0.41 -3.59
N SER A 58 -4.00 -0.98 -2.48
CA SER A 58 -2.59 -0.89 -2.05
C SER A 58 -1.80 -2.08 -2.59
N TRP A 59 -0.63 -1.82 -3.18
CA TRP A 59 0.24 -2.87 -3.69
C TRP A 59 1.72 -2.56 -3.44
N VAL A 60 2.53 -3.62 -3.39
CA VAL A 60 4.01 -3.56 -3.45
C VAL A 60 4.48 -4.50 -4.54
N GLN A 61 5.59 -4.17 -5.19
CA GLN A 61 6.15 -5.04 -6.21
C GLN A 61 6.93 -6.19 -5.56
N CYS A 62 6.61 -7.42 -5.97
CA CYS A 62 7.20 -8.63 -5.42
C CYS A 62 8.37 -9.17 -6.26
N ALA A 63 9.30 -9.86 -5.62
CA ALA A 63 10.35 -10.65 -6.27
C ALA A 63 9.88 -12.10 -6.50
N PRO A 64 10.34 -12.77 -7.59
CA PRO A 64 11.18 -12.22 -8.65
C PRO A 64 10.37 -11.34 -9.61
N CYS A 65 10.93 -10.18 -9.98
CA CYS A 65 10.35 -9.31 -10.99
C CYS A 65 11.21 -9.37 -12.25
N ASN A 66 10.76 -10.12 -13.26
CA ASN A 66 11.51 -10.43 -14.47
C ASN A 66 11.18 -9.46 -15.61
N SER A 67 11.34 -8.15 -15.40
CA SER A 67 11.32 -7.04 -16.39
C SER A 67 10.08 -6.84 -17.29
N ILE A 68 9.31 -7.89 -17.63
CA ILE A 68 8.06 -7.79 -18.37
C ILE A 68 6.96 -7.53 -17.34
N GLY A 69 6.40 -6.31 -17.34
CA GLY A 69 5.33 -5.91 -16.41
C GLY A 69 5.83 -5.42 -15.04
N CYS A 70 7.13 -5.20 -14.87
CA CYS A 70 7.71 -4.67 -13.64
C CYS A 70 8.08 -3.19 -13.79
N TYR A 71 7.62 -2.37 -12.86
CA TYR A 71 8.12 -1.02 -12.68
C TYR A 71 9.59 -1.03 -12.26
N ARG A 72 10.39 -0.13 -12.83
CA ARG A 72 11.79 0.04 -12.45
C ARG A 72 11.87 0.81 -11.14
N GLN A 73 11.83 0.07 -10.04
CA GLN A 73 11.99 0.64 -8.70
C GLN A 73 13.44 0.71 -8.22
N LYS A 74 13.72 1.66 -7.32
CA LYS A 74 15.03 1.83 -6.67
C LYS A 74 15.12 1.10 -5.33
N ASP A 75 14.02 1.11 -4.60
CA ASP A 75 13.85 0.48 -3.31
C ASP A 75 13.70 -1.06 -3.43
N PRO A 76 13.94 -1.82 -2.35
CA PRO A 76 13.95 -3.27 -2.40
C PRO A 76 12.56 -3.88 -2.66
N LEU A 77 12.51 -4.86 -3.57
CA LEU A 77 11.32 -5.69 -3.77
C LEU A 77 11.00 -6.50 -2.52
N PHE A 78 9.71 -6.64 -2.22
CA PHE A 78 9.26 -7.64 -1.24
C PHE A 78 9.50 -9.05 -1.79
N ASP A 79 10.11 -9.96 -1.03
CA ASP A 79 10.23 -11.38 -1.43
C ASP A 79 9.22 -12.22 -0.63
N PRO A 80 8.09 -12.61 -1.23
CA PRO A 80 7.04 -13.35 -0.53
C PRO A 80 7.54 -14.65 0.11
N ARG A 81 8.56 -15.29 -0.49
CA ARG A 81 9.12 -16.57 -0.02
C ARG A 81 9.90 -16.41 1.29
N LYS A 82 10.25 -15.19 1.67
CA LYS A 82 10.98 -14.88 2.90
C LYS A 82 10.06 -14.44 4.04
N SER A 83 8.75 -14.35 3.80
CA SER A 83 7.76 -13.99 4.81
C SER A 83 6.95 -15.23 5.23
N SER A 84 6.96 -15.57 6.51
CA SER A 84 6.15 -16.68 7.04
C SER A 84 4.66 -16.38 7.11
N THR A 85 4.26 -15.11 6.98
CA THR A 85 2.87 -14.66 7.00
C THR A 85 2.33 -14.33 5.61
N TYR A 86 3.14 -14.45 4.57
CA TYR A 86 2.64 -14.31 3.20
C TYR A 86 1.75 -15.50 2.83
N ALA A 87 0.57 -15.22 2.29
CA ALA A 87 -0.33 -16.20 1.72
C ALA A 87 -0.98 -15.61 0.45
N PRO A 88 -0.90 -16.30 -0.71
CA PRO A 88 -1.59 -15.86 -1.91
C PRO A 88 -3.11 -16.02 -1.73
N ILE A 89 -3.89 -15.14 -2.35
CA ILE A 89 -5.34 -15.21 -2.32
C ILE A 89 -5.79 -16.32 -3.28
N PRO A 90 -6.55 -17.34 -2.83
CA PRO A 90 -7.05 -18.39 -3.72
C PRO A 90 -8.06 -17.84 -4.73
N CYS A 91 -7.99 -18.35 -5.96
CA CYS A 91 -9.02 -18.12 -6.98
C CYS A 91 -10.40 -18.58 -6.48
N GLY A 92 -11.44 -17.79 -6.80
CA GLY A 92 -12.84 -18.08 -6.43
C GLY A 92 -13.20 -17.75 -4.97
N SER A 93 -12.25 -17.29 -4.16
CA SER A 93 -12.56 -16.73 -2.83
C SER A 93 -13.42 -15.47 -2.93
N ASP A 94 -14.20 -15.17 -1.89
CA ASP A 94 -15.05 -13.97 -1.86
C ASP A 94 -14.26 -12.68 -2.05
N VAL A 95 -13.01 -12.64 -1.56
CA VAL A 95 -12.09 -11.52 -1.76
C VAL A 95 -11.76 -11.36 -3.25
N CYS A 96 -11.43 -12.47 -3.92
CA CYS A 96 -11.10 -12.44 -5.34
C CYS A 96 -12.31 -12.03 -6.21
N ASN A 97 -13.50 -12.51 -5.87
CA ASN A 97 -14.71 -12.17 -6.59
C ASN A 97 -15.08 -10.67 -6.44
N ARG A 98 -14.75 -10.04 -5.30
CA ARG A 98 -14.91 -8.59 -5.12
C ARG A 98 -13.90 -7.78 -5.94
N LEU A 99 -12.64 -8.20 -5.97
CA LEU A 99 -11.64 -7.52 -6.83
C LEU A 99 -12.04 -7.54 -8.31
N GLN A 100 -12.64 -8.64 -8.77
CA GLN A 100 -13.19 -8.72 -10.13
C GLN A 100 -14.34 -7.72 -10.37
N SER A 101 -15.21 -7.50 -9.38
CA SER A 101 -16.33 -6.56 -9.53
C SER A 101 -15.90 -5.10 -9.56
N ASP A 102 -14.74 -4.78 -8.99
CA ASP A 102 -14.20 -3.42 -8.88
C ASP A 102 -13.31 -3.04 -10.09
N HIS A 103 -13.49 -3.71 -11.23
CA HIS A 103 -12.79 -3.44 -12.50
C HIS A 103 -11.28 -3.73 -12.52
N PHE A 104 -10.76 -4.56 -11.61
CA PHE A 104 -9.35 -4.98 -11.63
C PHE A 104 -9.01 -6.13 -12.60
N ASP A 105 -9.89 -6.45 -13.56
CA ASP A 105 -9.79 -7.23 -14.81
C ASP A 105 -8.86 -8.48 -14.96
N ASP A 106 -8.27 -9.02 -13.89
CA ASP A 106 -7.35 -10.18 -13.99
C ASP A 106 -7.81 -11.39 -13.17
N GLY A 107 -8.81 -11.21 -12.31
CA GLY A 107 -9.55 -12.28 -11.64
C GLY A 107 -8.70 -13.46 -11.18
N CYS A 108 -8.84 -14.61 -11.82
CA CYS A 108 -7.97 -15.75 -11.53
C CYS A 108 -6.80 -15.80 -12.50
N THR A 109 -5.59 -16.08 -11.99
CA THR A 109 -4.39 -16.31 -12.80
C THR A 109 -4.63 -17.39 -13.85
N ASN A 110 -3.81 -17.42 -14.90
CA ASN A 110 -3.96 -18.36 -16.03
C ASN A 110 -4.01 -19.85 -15.62
N ASP A 111 -3.39 -20.22 -14.49
CA ASP A 111 -3.44 -21.57 -13.94
C ASP A 111 -4.67 -21.85 -13.07
N GLY A 112 -5.52 -20.85 -12.85
CA GLY A 112 -6.75 -20.91 -12.07
C GLY A 112 -6.53 -21.05 -10.57
N THR A 113 -5.31 -20.87 -10.06
CA THR A 113 -5.00 -21.17 -8.66
C THR A 113 -5.02 -19.96 -7.74
N GLN A 114 -4.60 -18.79 -8.24
CA GLN A 114 -4.44 -17.57 -7.46
C GLN A 114 -5.32 -16.44 -8.00
N CYS A 115 -5.56 -15.45 -7.16
CA CYS A 115 -6.21 -14.22 -7.57
C CYS A 115 -5.18 -13.23 -8.14
N GLY A 116 -5.38 -12.81 -9.39
CA GLY A 116 -4.69 -11.70 -10.01
C GLY A 116 -5.48 -10.39 -9.87
N PHE A 117 -4.80 -9.28 -10.11
CA PHE A 117 -5.40 -7.95 -10.20
C PHE A 117 -4.61 -7.12 -11.21
N ARG A 118 -5.29 -6.19 -11.87
CA ARG A 118 -4.73 -5.22 -12.80
C ARG A 118 -5.25 -3.84 -12.43
N VAL A 119 -4.35 -2.89 -12.20
CA VAL A 119 -4.69 -1.48 -11.99
C VAL A 119 -4.24 -0.71 -13.21
N GLU A 120 -5.05 0.24 -13.68
CA GLU A 120 -4.67 1.20 -14.72
C GLU A 120 -4.69 2.61 -14.12
N TYR A 121 -3.61 3.35 -14.30
CA TYR A 121 -3.50 4.72 -13.80
C TYR A 121 -3.75 5.75 -14.88
N GLY A 122 -4.11 6.98 -14.46
CA GLY A 122 -4.42 8.08 -15.40
C GLY A 122 -3.24 8.53 -16.28
N ASP A 123 -2.01 8.15 -15.92
CA ASP A 123 -0.81 8.35 -16.73
C ASP A 123 -0.60 7.25 -17.80
N GLY A 124 -1.46 6.23 -17.81
CA GLY A 124 -1.46 5.13 -18.77
C GLY A 124 -0.54 3.96 -18.39
N SER A 125 -0.12 3.87 -17.12
CA SER A 125 0.62 2.72 -16.57
C SER A 125 -0.27 1.53 -16.20
#